data_AF-A0A966WXI4-F1
#
_entry.id   AF-A0A966WXI4-F1
#
_cell.length_a   1.000
_cell.length_b   1.000
_cell.length_c   1.000
_cell.angle_alpha   90.00
_cell.angle_beta   90.00
_cell.angle_gamma   90.00
#
_symmetry.space_group_name_H-M   'P 1'
#
loop_
_entity.id
_entity.type
_entity.pdbx_description
1 polymer ?
#
loop_
_entity_poly.entity_id
_entity_poly.type
_entity_poly.pdbx_seq_one_letter_code
_entity_poly.pdbx_strand_id
1 'polypeptide(L)'
;MRLALTDLYRARWSNQIHEEWINAVLRNRPDLSRAQLERTRSLMNAHVRDALVDGHQPLIPALELPDPDDRHVLAAAIKCGADLILTFNLDDFPEQALSIYGLGAGHPDFFLVDQLNLDAERVCMAMRQHRASLKNPPKTVEEYLVTLGPCGTTPLSSEHVVPGPVVAPPWRRRHPPRHPRTSGCRPPGGFERCAPLRRRRPWAAGHRSRGPGGRNRAGRNRAS
;
A
#
# COMPACT_ATOMS: atom_id res chain seq x y z
N MET A 1 10.73 -1.93 8.12
CA MET A 1 11.26 -1.78 6.74
C MET A 1 11.50 -3.11 6.02
N ARG A 2 12.13 -4.13 6.64
CA ARG A 2 12.52 -5.38 5.94
C ARG A 2 11.39 -6.06 5.17
N LEU A 3 10.18 -6.09 5.72
CA LEU A 3 9.05 -6.74 5.08
C LEU A 3 8.60 -6.04 3.79
N ALA A 4 8.63 -4.71 3.75
CA ALA A 4 8.28 -3.93 2.55
C ALA A 4 9.27 -4.15 1.37
N LEU A 5 10.43 -4.76 1.62
CA LEU A 5 11.43 -5.10 0.60
C LEU A 5 11.26 -6.54 0.06
N THR A 6 10.28 -7.29 0.54
CA THR A 6 10.06 -8.70 0.14
C THR A 6 9.17 -8.87 -1.10
N ASP A 7 8.67 -7.76 -1.67
CA ASP A 7 7.67 -7.73 -2.76
C ASP A 7 6.36 -8.49 -2.46
N LEU A 8 6.11 -8.90 -1.19
CA LEU A 8 4.83 -9.50 -0.76
C LEU A 8 3.66 -8.53 -0.89
N TYR A 9 3.94 -7.24 -0.75
CA TYR A 9 2.99 -6.14 -0.94
C TYR A 9 3.74 -4.91 -1.43
N ARG A 10 3.00 -3.95 -1.99
CA ARG A 10 3.53 -2.65 -2.41
C ARG A 10 3.17 -1.61 -1.35
N ALA A 11 4.12 -1.25 -0.51
CA ALA A 11 3.91 -0.18 0.46
C ALA A 11 3.83 1.18 -0.25
N ARG A 12 2.86 2.01 0.14
CA ARG A 12 2.65 3.36 -0.39
C ARG A 12 2.47 4.35 0.75
N TRP A 13 3.00 5.56 0.60
CA TRP A 13 2.87 6.64 1.59
C TRP A 13 3.01 8.00 0.93
N SER A 14 2.45 9.04 1.54
CA SER A 14 2.62 10.43 1.13
C SER A 14 3.65 11.15 2.00
N ASN A 15 4.08 12.35 1.59
CA ASN A 15 4.92 13.20 2.44
C ASN A 15 4.20 13.64 3.73
N GLN A 16 2.87 13.77 3.70
CA GLN A 16 2.08 14.13 4.86
C GLN A 16 2.02 12.98 5.89
N ILE A 17 1.86 11.73 5.42
CA ILE A 17 1.95 10.54 6.27
C ILE A 17 3.34 10.42 6.92
N HIS A 18 4.40 10.74 6.18
CA HIS A 18 5.76 10.79 6.76
C HIS A 18 5.87 11.84 7.87
N GLU A 19 5.34 13.03 7.65
CA GLU A 19 5.38 14.13 8.61
C GLU A 19 4.59 13.79 9.89
N GLU A 20 3.41 13.19 9.75
CA GLU A 20 2.61 12.66 10.87
C GLU A 20 3.35 11.59 11.65
N TRP A 21 3.97 10.63 10.96
CA TRP A 21 4.78 9.60 11.59
C TRP A 21 5.97 10.18 12.35
N ILE A 22 6.72 11.11 11.74
CA ILE A 22 7.85 11.79 12.39
C ILE A 22 7.38 12.49 13.67
N ASN A 23 6.30 13.26 13.59
CA ASN A 23 5.78 14.00 14.73
C ASN A 23 5.26 13.07 15.84
N ALA A 24 4.59 11.97 15.48
CA ALA A 24 4.13 10.96 16.44
C ALA A 24 5.31 10.27 17.15
N VAL A 25 6.37 9.91 16.42
CA VAL A 25 7.56 9.30 17.00
C VAL A 25 8.27 10.27 17.95
N LEU A 26 8.43 11.54 17.57
CA LEU A 26 9.08 12.54 18.43
C LEU A 26 8.32 12.79 19.73
N ARG A 27 6.98 12.72 19.73
CA ARG A 27 6.18 12.81 20.96
C ARG A 27 6.43 11.63 21.92
N ASN A 28 6.61 10.43 21.38
CA ASN A 28 6.74 9.19 22.17
C ASN A 28 8.19 8.80 22.48
N ARG A 29 9.16 9.35 21.74
CA ARG A 29 10.60 9.01 21.80
C ARG A 29 11.45 10.28 21.77
N PRO A 30 11.51 11.03 22.89
CA PRO A 30 12.28 12.28 22.98
C PRO A 30 13.80 12.04 22.87
N ASP A 31 14.27 10.79 22.97
CA ASP A 31 15.64 10.37 22.71
C ASP A 31 16.03 10.44 21.22
N LEU A 32 15.05 10.56 20.32
CA LEU A 32 15.27 10.66 18.88
C LEU A 32 15.20 12.12 18.42
N SER A 33 16.10 12.48 17.51
CA SER A 33 16.09 13.79 16.84
C SER A 33 15.32 13.73 15.52
N ARG A 34 14.72 14.86 15.12
CA ARG A 34 14.09 14.99 13.78
C ARG A 34 15.06 14.62 12.65
N ALA A 35 16.33 15.01 12.76
CA ALA A 35 17.35 14.69 11.74
C ALA A 35 17.53 13.17 11.53
N GLN A 36 17.48 12.37 12.61
CA GLN A 36 17.54 10.91 12.51
C GLN A 36 16.31 10.33 11.80
N LEU A 37 15.12 10.89 12.06
CA LEU A 37 13.89 10.43 11.43
C LEU A 37 13.80 10.84 9.96
N GLU A 38 14.25 12.05 9.59
CA GLU A 38 14.34 12.49 8.19
C GLU A 38 15.33 11.66 7.39
N ARG A 39 16.46 11.28 8.00
CA ARG A 39 17.39 10.31 7.40
C ARG A 39 16.70 8.97 7.17
N THR A 40 15.91 8.51 8.13
CA THR A 40 15.15 7.26 8.01
C THR A 40 14.14 7.34 6.87
N ARG A 41 13.31 8.40 6.82
CA ARG A 41 12.39 8.70 5.72
C ARG A 41 13.07 8.66 4.36
N SER A 42 14.23 9.33 4.24
CA SER A 42 15.01 9.35 3.00
C SER A 42 15.43 7.95 2.57
N LEU A 43 15.89 7.13 3.52
CA LEU A 43 16.20 5.72 3.26
C LEU A 43 14.96 4.91 2.88
N MET A 44 13.80 5.16 3.49
CA MET A 44 12.54 4.49 3.12
C MET A 44 12.20 4.78 1.66
N ASN A 45 12.19 6.06 1.28
CA ASN A 45 11.88 6.51 -0.07
C ASN A 45 12.86 5.97 -1.12
N ALA A 46 14.14 5.85 -0.77
CA ALA A 46 15.17 5.37 -1.69
C ALA A 46 15.10 3.86 -1.94
N HIS A 47 14.62 3.06 -0.97
CA HIS A 47 14.69 1.60 -1.05
C HIS A 47 13.36 0.93 -1.41
N VAL A 48 12.22 1.58 -1.13
CA VAL A 48 10.92 1.03 -1.50
C VAL A 48 10.47 1.63 -2.82
N ARG A 49 10.46 0.78 -3.85
CA ARG A 49 10.11 1.16 -5.22
C ARG A 49 8.71 1.73 -5.28
N ASP A 50 8.58 2.86 -5.98
CA ASP A 50 7.32 3.56 -6.18
C ASP A 50 6.53 3.69 -4.86
N ALA A 51 7.17 4.04 -3.75
CA ALA A 51 6.46 4.14 -2.47
C ALA A 51 5.80 5.50 -2.27
N LEU A 52 6.46 6.58 -2.73
CA LEU A 52 5.98 7.93 -2.53
C LEU A 52 4.78 8.23 -3.45
N VAL A 53 3.72 8.76 -2.87
CA VAL A 53 2.49 9.18 -3.56
C VAL A 53 2.37 10.70 -3.54
N ASP A 54 2.25 11.29 -4.72
CA ASP A 54 2.06 12.73 -4.95
C ASP A 54 0.77 13.01 -5.75
N GLY A 55 0.40 14.30 -5.84
CA GLY A 55 -0.75 14.74 -6.64
C GLY A 55 -2.11 14.21 -6.19
N HIS A 56 -2.26 13.84 -4.91
CA HIS A 56 -3.52 13.43 -4.30
C HIS A 56 -4.30 14.61 -3.68
N GLN A 57 -3.64 15.76 -3.49
CA GLN A 57 -4.20 16.94 -2.84
C GLN A 57 -5.54 17.41 -3.44
N PRO A 58 -5.75 17.40 -4.77
CA PRO A 58 -7.04 17.81 -5.35
C PRO A 58 -8.23 16.92 -4.96
N LEU A 59 -7.98 15.69 -4.49
CA LEU A 59 -9.04 14.76 -4.07
C LEU A 59 -9.53 15.09 -2.65
N ILE A 60 -8.66 15.61 -1.77
CA ILE A 60 -8.93 15.78 -0.34
C ILE A 60 -10.25 16.51 -0.06
N PRO A 61 -10.59 17.65 -0.71
CA PRO A 61 -11.80 18.39 -0.38
C PRO A 61 -13.10 17.66 -0.74
N ALA A 62 -13.05 16.67 -1.63
CA ALA A 62 -14.20 15.90 -2.10
C ALA A 62 -14.43 14.61 -1.31
N LEU A 63 -13.55 14.28 -0.37
CA LEU A 63 -13.65 13.07 0.45
C LEU A 63 -14.34 13.39 1.78
N GLU A 64 -15.12 12.42 2.25
CA GLU A 64 -15.80 12.45 3.53
C GLU A 64 -15.33 11.27 4.38
N LEU A 65 -14.82 11.59 5.56
CA LEU A 65 -14.43 10.64 6.61
C LEU A 65 -14.87 11.21 7.96
N PRO A 66 -15.01 10.37 9.00
CA PRO A 66 -15.32 10.83 10.36
C PRO A 66 -14.33 11.90 10.84
N ASP A 67 -13.03 11.69 10.59
CA ASP A 67 -11.98 12.67 10.84
C ASP A 67 -11.60 13.41 9.53
N PRO A 68 -11.80 14.73 9.46
CA PRO A 68 -11.32 15.56 8.37
C PRO A 68 -9.81 15.46 8.11
N ASP A 69 -9.01 15.20 9.14
CA ASP A 69 -7.56 15.11 9.07
C ASP A 69 -7.10 13.78 8.48
N ASP A 70 -7.93 12.75 8.35
CA ASP A 70 -7.56 11.48 7.71
C ASP A 70 -7.79 11.45 6.18
N ARG A 71 -8.42 12.49 5.64
CA ARG A 71 -8.80 12.55 4.22
C ARG A 71 -7.60 12.51 3.28
N HIS A 72 -6.41 12.98 3.70
CA HIS A 72 -5.20 12.84 2.87
C HIS A 72 -4.73 11.40 2.76
N VAL A 73 -4.94 10.57 3.78
CA VAL A 73 -4.60 9.14 3.74
C VAL A 73 -5.47 8.44 2.69
N LEU A 74 -6.79 8.68 2.73
CA LEU A 74 -7.73 8.14 1.74
C LEU A 74 -7.43 8.69 0.33
N ALA A 75 -7.17 9.99 0.20
CA ALA A 75 -6.80 10.58 -1.09
C ALA A 75 -5.54 9.93 -1.68
N ALA A 76 -4.51 9.70 -0.86
CA ALA A 76 -3.29 9.04 -1.30
C ALA A 76 -3.55 7.57 -1.69
N ALA A 77 -4.38 6.85 -0.93
CA ALA A 77 -4.78 5.49 -1.23
C ALA A 77 -5.51 5.37 -2.58
N ILE A 78 -6.49 6.26 -2.83
CA ILE A 78 -7.21 6.34 -4.11
C ILE A 78 -6.24 6.67 -5.25
N LYS A 79 -5.40 7.70 -5.07
CA LYS A 79 -4.46 8.18 -6.08
C LYS A 79 -3.50 7.09 -6.54
N CYS A 80 -3.06 6.24 -5.63
CA CYS A 80 -2.10 5.18 -5.91
C CYS A 80 -2.74 3.83 -6.28
N GLY A 81 -4.07 3.72 -6.22
CA GLY A 81 -4.80 2.49 -6.45
C GLY A 81 -4.47 1.41 -5.43
N ALA A 82 -4.37 1.78 -4.15
CA ALA A 82 -4.20 0.81 -3.08
C ALA A 82 -5.45 -0.06 -2.91
N ASP A 83 -5.27 -1.27 -2.39
CA ASP A 83 -6.38 -2.16 -2.02
C ASP A 83 -6.75 -2.02 -0.53
N LEU A 84 -5.78 -1.59 0.30
CA LEU A 84 -5.87 -1.64 1.77
C LEU A 84 -5.16 -0.45 2.42
N ILE A 85 -5.86 0.23 3.32
CA ILE A 85 -5.27 1.16 4.31
C ILE A 85 -4.94 0.37 5.57
N LEU A 86 -3.68 0.43 6.03
CA LEU A 86 -3.28 -0.16 7.30
C LEU A 86 -3.33 0.89 8.41
N THR A 87 -4.13 0.63 9.44
CA THR A 87 -4.36 1.55 10.55
C THR A 87 -4.59 0.79 11.85
N PHE A 88 -4.17 1.37 12.99
CA PHE A 88 -4.52 0.86 14.31
C PHE A 88 -5.93 1.25 14.73
N ASN A 89 -6.46 2.34 14.19
CA ASN A 89 -7.82 2.79 14.44
C ASN A 89 -8.68 2.58 13.19
N LEU A 90 -9.55 1.57 13.22
CA LEU A 90 -10.44 1.24 12.11
C LEU A 90 -11.65 2.18 12.02
N ASP A 91 -12.01 2.84 13.12
CA ASP A 91 -13.18 3.71 13.18
C ASP A 91 -13.01 4.97 12.31
N ASP A 92 -11.75 5.40 12.09
CA ASP A 92 -11.39 6.51 11.20
C ASP A 92 -11.63 6.20 9.72
N PHE A 93 -11.69 4.91 9.36
CA PHE A 93 -11.80 4.44 7.99
C PHE A 93 -12.97 3.44 7.81
N PRO A 94 -14.23 3.89 7.98
CA PRO A 94 -15.39 3.02 7.94
C PRO A 94 -15.58 2.37 6.56
N GLU A 95 -15.97 1.09 6.53
CA GLU A 95 -16.09 0.31 5.29
C GLU A 95 -17.01 0.99 4.24
N GLN A 96 -18.06 1.66 4.70
CA GLN A 96 -19.01 2.35 3.82
C GLN A 96 -18.34 3.48 3.04
N ALA A 97 -17.41 4.22 3.66
CA ALA A 97 -16.66 5.29 3.00
C ALA A 97 -15.57 4.76 2.05
N LEU A 98 -15.01 3.59 2.33
CA LEU A 98 -13.92 3.01 1.53
C LEU A 98 -14.42 2.20 0.33
N SER A 99 -15.51 1.46 0.51
CA SER A 99 -15.99 0.47 -0.46
C SER A 99 -16.37 1.06 -1.81
N ILE A 100 -16.80 2.32 -1.86
CA ILE A 100 -17.10 3.07 -3.09
C ILE A 100 -15.85 3.28 -3.97
N TYR A 101 -14.66 3.23 -3.38
CA TYR A 101 -13.37 3.34 -4.07
C TYR A 101 -12.69 1.99 -4.28
N GLY A 102 -13.32 0.88 -3.87
CA GLY A 102 -12.70 -0.45 -3.90
C GLY A 102 -11.62 -0.66 -2.82
N LEU A 103 -11.58 0.20 -1.80
CA LEU A 103 -10.62 0.14 -0.70
C LEU A 103 -11.19 -0.64 0.49
N GLY A 104 -10.29 -1.22 1.29
CA GLY A 104 -10.58 -1.67 2.66
C GLY A 104 -9.64 -1.03 3.68
N ALA A 105 -9.95 -1.20 4.96
CA ALA A 105 -9.04 -0.93 6.07
C ALA A 105 -8.70 -2.23 6.81
N GLY A 106 -7.51 -2.30 7.39
CA GLY A 106 -7.04 -3.48 8.11
C GLY A 106 -6.05 -3.14 9.22
N HIS A 107 -6.12 -3.90 10.30
CA HIS A 107 -5.16 -3.77 11.39
C HIS A 107 -3.80 -4.39 10.99
N PRO A 108 -2.66 -3.76 11.33
CA PRO A 108 -1.33 -4.28 11.03
C PRO A 108 -1.09 -5.71 11.51
N ASP A 109 -1.58 -6.09 12.70
CA ASP A 109 -1.37 -7.43 13.25
C ASP A 109 -2.05 -8.52 12.39
N PHE A 110 -3.31 -8.31 11.99
CA PHE A 110 -4.00 -9.23 11.10
C PHE A 110 -3.35 -9.26 9.71
N PHE A 111 -2.89 -8.10 9.22
CA PHE A 111 -2.15 -8.04 7.96
C PHE A 111 -0.85 -8.87 8.01
N LEU A 112 -0.10 -8.85 9.12
CA LEU A 112 1.11 -9.64 9.29
C LEU A 112 0.84 -11.14 9.35
N VAL A 113 -0.21 -11.56 10.06
CA VAL A 113 -0.67 -12.97 10.06
C VAL A 113 -1.04 -13.40 8.64
N ASP A 114 -1.70 -12.54 7.90
CA ASP A 114 -2.05 -12.76 6.51
C ASP A 114 -0.82 -12.87 5.59
N GLN A 115 0.25 -12.11 5.84
CA GLN A 115 1.50 -12.26 5.11
C GLN A 115 2.22 -13.57 5.47
N LEU A 116 2.18 -13.98 6.74
CA LEU A 116 2.72 -15.26 7.20
C LEU A 116 2.02 -16.44 6.53
N ASN A 117 0.69 -16.38 6.41
CA ASN A 117 -0.10 -17.40 5.72
C ASN A 117 0.15 -17.41 4.21
N LEU A 118 0.50 -16.25 3.62
CA LEU A 118 0.81 -16.13 2.20
C LEU A 118 2.20 -16.71 1.87
N ASP A 119 3.21 -16.35 2.65
CA ASP A 119 4.59 -16.80 2.46
C ASP A 119 5.39 -16.70 3.76
N ALA A 120 5.29 -17.75 4.57
CA ALA A 120 5.97 -17.81 5.85
C ALA A 120 7.51 -17.70 5.71
N GLU A 121 8.09 -18.20 4.62
CA GLU A 121 9.53 -18.18 4.40
C GLU A 121 10.04 -16.75 4.21
N ARG A 122 9.43 -15.98 3.29
CA ARG A 122 9.81 -14.58 3.04
C ARG A 122 9.61 -13.72 4.28
N VAL A 123 8.51 -13.92 5.01
CA VAL A 123 8.27 -13.18 6.27
C VAL A 123 9.33 -13.53 7.31
N CYS A 124 9.61 -14.82 7.53
CA CYS A 124 10.64 -15.27 8.47
C CYS A 124 12.03 -14.73 8.10
N MET A 125 12.39 -14.71 6.81
CA MET A 125 13.63 -14.12 6.33
C MET A 125 13.69 -12.61 6.65
N ALA A 126 12.63 -11.86 6.38
CA ALA A 126 12.56 -10.44 6.69
C ALA A 126 12.68 -10.17 8.21
N MET A 127 12.04 -10.99 9.04
CA MET A 127 12.15 -10.92 10.49
C MET A 127 13.58 -11.20 10.98
N ARG A 128 14.23 -12.24 10.45
CA ARG A 128 15.64 -12.55 10.77
C ARG A 128 16.58 -11.39 10.40
N GLN A 129 16.40 -10.82 9.20
CA GLN A 129 17.18 -9.66 8.76
C GLN A 129 16.89 -8.40 9.59
N HIS A 130 15.67 -8.24 10.09
CA HIS A 130 15.31 -7.12 10.93
C HIS A 130 16.01 -7.24 12.29
N ARG A 131 15.87 -8.38 12.95
CA ARG A 131 16.57 -8.67 14.22
C ARG A 131 18.08 -8.48 14.09
N ALA A 132 18.70 -9.03 13.04
CA ALA A 132 20.15 -8.89 12.81
C ALA A 132 20.61 -7.44 12.60
N SER A 133 19.70 -6.52 12.25
CA SER A 133 20.01 -5.10 12.11
C SER A 133 19.86 -4.28 13.40
N LEU A 134 19.25 -4.85 14.45
CA LEU A 134 19.18 -4.22 15.76
C LEU A 134 20.56 -4.34 16.41
N LYS A 135 21.25 -3.22 16.57
CA LYS A 135 22.60 -3.17 17.17
C LYS A 135 22.63 -2.58 18.58
N ASN A 136 21.60 -1.83 18.97
CA ASN A 136 21.54 -1.08 20.22
C ASN A 136 20.13 -1.16 20.84
N PRO A 137 19.83 -2.16 21.67
CA PRO A 137 20.64 -3.36 21.92
C PRO A 137 20.47 -4.42 20.81
N PRO A 138 21.46 -5.32 20.61
CA PRO A 138 21.22 -6.55 19.88
C PRO A 138 20.18 -7.40 20.63
N LYS A 139 19.42 -8.22 19.91
CA LYS A 139 18.38 -9.08 20.50
C LYS A 139 18.56 -10.54 20.11
N THR A 140 18.35 -11.45 21.07
CA THR A 140 18.23 -12.89 20.80
C THR A 140 16.95 -13.19 20.01
N VAL A 141 16.71 -14.47 19.66
CA VAL A 141 15.42 -14.86 19.04
C VAL A 141 14.28 -14.55 20.00
N GLU A 142 14.43 -14.95 21.25
CA GLU A 142 13.43 -14.93 22.29
C GLU A 142 13.06 -13.50 22.66
N GLU A 143 14.05 -12.64 22.90
CA GLU A 143 13.84 -11.22 23.18
C GLU A 143 13.16 -10.50 22.01
N TYR A 144 13.54 -10.86 20.78
CA TYR A 144 12.93 -10.28 19.60
C TYR A 144 11.46 -10.70 19.45
N LEU A 145 11.14 -11.98 19.67
CA LEU A 145 9.77 -12.48 19.66
C LEU A 145 8.91 -11.84 20.76
N VAL A 146 9.45 -11.62 21.96
CA VAL A 146 8.74 -10.88 23.02
C VAL A 146 8.37 -9.47 22.54
N THR A 147 9.25 -8.81 21.78
CA THR A 147 8.94 -7.47 21.25
C THR A 147 8.00 -7.45 20.06
N LEU A 148 7.76 -8.60 19.45
CA LEU A 148 6.69 -8.81 18.46
C LEU A 148 5.40 -9.34 19.10
N GLY A 149 5.43 -9.66 20.40
CA GLY A 149 4.26 -10.09 21.15
C GLY A 149 3.17 -9.01 21.12
N PRO A 150 1.91 -9.39 21.38
CA PRO A 150 0.76 -8.52 21.18
C PRO A 150 0.98 -7.17 21.87
N CYS A 151 0.92 -6.09 21.10
CA CYS A 151 0.87 -4.74 21.66
C CYS A 151 -0.55 -4.56 22.24
N GLY A 152 -0.78 -5.13 23.42
CA GLY A 152 -2.04 -4.96 24.17
C GLY A 152 -3.18 -5.90 23.79
N THR A 153 -2.95 -7.22 23.75
CA THR A 153 -4.05 -8.19 23.90
C THR A 153 -3.58 -9.38 24.72
N THR A 154 -4.47 -9.83 25.62
CA THR A 154 -4.31 -10.92 26.60
C THR A 154 -3.67 -12.17 25.98
N PRO A 155 -2.89 -12.98 26.73
CA PRO A 155 -2.20 -14.13 26.16
C PRO A 155 -3.22 -15.07 25.52
N LEU A 156 -2.93 -15.51 24.30
CA LEU A 156 -3.61 -16.66 23.71
C LEU A 156 -3.22 -17.88 24.56
N SER A 157 -4.08 -18.22 25.51
CA SER A 157 -4.03 -19.45 26.29
C SER A 157 -3.95 -20.64 25.33
N SER A 158 -2.99 -21.51 25.57
CA SER A 158 -2.58 -22.64 24.73
C SER A 158 -3.57 -23.82 24.66
N GLU A 159 -4.87 -23.58 24.85
CA GLU A 159 -5.90 -24.63 24.75
C GLU A 159 -6.96 -24.20 23.74
N HIS A 160 -7.04 -24.96 22.64
CA HIS A 160 -7.98 -24.86 21.51
C HIS A 160 -7.53 -24.01 20.30
N VAL A 161 -6.45 -24.43 19.65
CA VAL A 161 -6.35 -24.26 18.18
C VAL A 161 -7.10 -25.43 17.54
N VAL A 162 -8.43 -25.32 17.46
CA VAL A 162 -9.16 -25.98 16.39
C VAL A 162 -9.20 -24.95 15.26
N PRO A 163 -8.69 -25.24 14.05
CA PRO A 163 -8.82 -24.31 12.94
C PRO A 163 -10.29 -24.30 12.51
N GLY A 164 -11.10 -23.46 13.15
CA GLY A 164 -12.33 -22.96 12.56
C GLY A 164 -11.98 -22.23 11.25
N PRO A 165 -12.92 -22.12 10.29
CA PRO A 165 -12.64 -21.50 9.01
C PRO A 165 -12.09 -20.10 9.27
N VAL A 166 -10.84 -19.87 8.86
CA VAL A 166 -10.21 -18.54 8.87
C VAL A 166 -11.09 -17.67 7.98
N VAL A 167 -11.95 -16.89 8.61
CA VAL A 167 -12.79 -15.94 7.93
C VAL A 167 -11.84 -14.93 7.31
N ALA A 168 -11.66 -14.99 5.99
CA ALA A 168 -10.80 -14.07 5.28
C ALA A 168 -11.20 -12.63 5.65
N PRO A 169 -10.24 -11.77 6.04
CA PRO A 169 -10.54 -10.40 6.43
C PRO A 169 -11.26 -9.67 5.28
N PRO A 170 -12.05 -8.62 5.58
CA PRO A 170 -12.99 -8.02 4.63
C PRO A 170 -12.37 -7.68 3.27
N TRP A 171 -11.11 -7.25 3.24
CA TRP A 171 -10.37 -6.91 2.03
C TRP A 171 -9.92 -8.14 1.19
N ARG A 172 -9.68 -9.31 1.80
CA ARG A 172 -9.35 -10.56 1.08
C ARG A 172 -10.56 -11.20 0.41
N ARG A 173 -11.77 -10.94 0.88
CA ARG A 173 -13.00 -11.48 0.26
C ARG A 173 -13.21 -10.98 -1.17
N ARG A 174 -12.65 -9.81 -1.50
CA ARG A 174 -12.82 -9.17 -2.82
C ARG A 174 -11.75 -9.60 -3.83
N HIS A 175 -10.60 -10.07 -3.36
CA HIS A 175 -9.48 -10.52 -4.20
C HIS A 175 -8.98 -11.90 -3.74
N PRO A 176 -9.66 -13.00 -4.13
CA PRO A 176 -9.14 -14.34 -3.87
C PRO A 176 -7.74 -14.46 -4.48
N PRO A 177 -6.81 -15.21 -3.85
CA PRO A 177 -5.50 -15.44 -4.43
C PRO A 177 -5.69 -15.96 -5.85
N ARG A 178 -5.12 -15.26 -6.83
CA ARG A 178 -4.93 -15.86 -8.15
C ARG A 178 -4.03 -17.05 -7.90
N HIS A 179 -4.59 -18.25 -7.91
CA HIS A 179 -3.81 -19.48 -7.81
C HIS A 179 -2.61 -19.32 -8.75
N PRO A 180 -1.36 -19.51 -8.28
CA PRO A 180 -0.28 -19.73 -9.22
C PRO A 180 -0.77 -20.86 -10.12
N ARG A 181 -0.78 -20.63 -11.44
CA ARG A 181 -1.09 -21.68 -12.40
C ARG A 181 -0.28 -22.88 -11.94
N THR A 182 -0.97 -23.92 -11.49
CA THR A 182 -0.33 -25.20 -11.25
C THR A 182 0.44 -25.49 -12.52
N SER A 183 1.76 -25.48 -12.42
CA SER A 183 2.64 -26.03 -13.44
C SER A 183 2.30 -27.51 -13.47
N GLY A 184 1.25 -27.85 -14.22
CA GLY A 184 0.88 -29.22 -14.51
C GLY A 184 2.09 -29.87 -15.14
N CYS A 185 2.59 -30.91 -14.48
CA CYS A 185 3.50 -31.86 -15.08
C CYS A 185 2.92 -32.24 -16.46
N ARG A 186 3.64 -31.87 -17.52
CA ARG A 186 3.35 -32.34 -18.88
C ARG A 186 4.10 -33.66 -19.07
N PRO A 187 3.45 -34.75 -19.51
CA PRO A 187 4.18 -35.92 -19.95
C PRO A 187 4.93 -35.60 -21.26
N PRO A 188 6.01 -36.34 -21.59
CA PRO A 188 6.81 -36.05 -22.77
C PRO A 188 6.13 -36.61 -24.03
N GLY A 189 6.24 -35.88 -25.13
CA GLY A 189 6.02 -36.40 -26.48
C GLY A 189 5.00 -35.61 -27.29
N GLY A 190 5.41 -35.20 -28.50
CA GLY A 190 4.49 -34.79 -29.56
C GLY A 190 4.76 -33.40 -30.12
N PHE A 191 5.60 -33.34 -31.15
CA PHE A 191 5.70 -32.26 -32.13
C PHE A 191 4.31 -31.85 -32.66
N GLU A 192 4.06 -30.54 -32.81
CA GLU A 192 3.61 -29.97 -34.09
C GLU A 192 3.55 -28.43 -34.06
N ARG A 193 3.91 -27.85 -35.21
CA ARG A 193 4.05 -26.41 -35.47
C ARG A 193 2.69 -25.79 -35.80
N CYS A 194 2.45 -24.56 -35.33
CA CYS A 194 1.65 -23.59 -36.08
C CYS A 194 2.05 -22.14 -35.73
N ALA A 195 2.09 -21.31 -36.77
CA ALA A 195 2.71 -19.99 -36.87
C ALA A 195 1.80 -18.84 -36.32
N PRO A 196 2.24 -17.56 -36.34
CA PRO A 196 1.77 -16.52 -35.42
C PRO A 196 0.61 -15.67 -35.95
N LEU A 197 -0.34 -15.33 -35.07
CA LEU A 197 -1.32 -14.28 -35.32
C LEU A 197 -0.88 -12.97 -34.64
N ARG A 198 -0.34 -12.07 -35.47
CA ARG A 198 -0.44 -10.63 -35.25
C ARG A 198 -1.90 -10.21 -35.43
N ARG A 199 -2.45 -9.36 -34.56
CA ARG A 199 -2.89 -7.97 -34.88
C ARG A 199 -3.83 -7.38 -33.80
N ARG A 200 -3.50 -6.12 -33.44
CA ARG A 200 -4.38 -4.93 -33.20
C ARG A 200 -5.30 -4.93 -31.96
N ARG A 201 -5.55 -3.83 -31.24
CA ARG A 201 -5.06 -2.43 -31.18
C ARG A 201 -5.68 -1.76 -29.90
N PRO A 202 -5.23 -0.53 -29.53
CA PRO A 202 -5.54 0.18 -28.28
C PRO A 202 -6.70 1.19 -28.41
N TRP A 203 -7.25 1.63 -27.27
CA TRP A 203 -8.19 2.77 -27.11
C TRP A 203 -7.68 3.68 -25.97
N ALA A 204 -7.85 5.00 -25.93
CA ALA A 204 -8.39 5.98 -26.88
C ALA A 204 -7.86 7.39 -26.49
N ALA A 205 -7.73 8.28 -27.49
CA ALA A 205 -7.29 9.66 -27.35
C ALA A 205 -8.49 10.63 -27.28
N GLY A 206 -8.32 11.73 -26.54
CA GLY A 206 -9.33 12.76 -26.33
C GLY A 206 -9.63 13.62 -27.57
N HIS A 207 -10.91 13.96 -27.72
CA HIS A 207 -11.42 14.91 -28.70
C HIS A 207 -11.16 16.35 -28.24
N ARG A 208 -10.48 17.15 -29.06
CA ARG A 208 -10.57 18.62 -29.03
C ARG A 208 -11.62 19.08 -30.04
N SER A 209 -12.57 19.86 -29.55
CA SER A 209 -13.56 20.63 -30.30
C SER A 209 -12.86 21.74 -31.11
N ARG A 210 -13.17 21.82 -32.41
CA ARG A 210 -12.94 23.01 -33.24
C ARG A 210 -14.25 23.78 -33.32
N GLY A 211 -14.27 25.02 -32.85
CA GLY A 211 -15.37 25.96 -33.11
C GLY A 211 -15.26 26.60 -34.50
N PRO A 212 -16.37 27.07 -35.09
CA PRO A 212 -16.35 27.91 -36.28
C PRO A 212 -16.53 29.39 -35.92
N GLY A 213 -15.88 30.31 -36.65
CA GLY A 213 -16.20 31.73 -36.51
C GLY A 213 -15.26 32.71 -37.22
N GLY A 214 -15.57 33.00 -38.50
CA GLY A 214 -15.59 34.37 -39.05
C GLY A 214 -14.28 35.09 -39.38
N ARG A 215 -14.01 35.27 -40.68
CA ARG A 215 -13.16 36.35 -41.23
C ARG A 215 -14.03 37.48 -41.81
N ASN A 216 -13.40 38.65 -41.94
CA ASN A 216 -13.79 39.94 -42.57
C ASN A 216 -14.33 40.99 -41.58
N ARG A 217 -13.92 42.27 -41.61
CA ARG A 217 -13.41 43.12 -42.71
C ARG A 217 -12.61 44.33 -42.18
N ALA A 218 -11.84 44.93 -43.07
CA ALA A 218 -11.01 46.13 -42.93
C ALA A 218 -11.74 47.43 -42.54
N GLY A 219 -10.99 48.40 -41.97
CA GLY A 219 -11.40 49.81 -41.86
C GLY A 219 -10.30 50.68 -41.22
N ARG A 220 -9.99 51.83 -41.83
CA ARG A 220 -8.80 52.68 -41.64
C ARG A 220 -8.94 53.75 -40.53
N ASN A 221 -7.78 54.37 -40.22
CA ASN A 221 -7.47 55.77 -39.79
C ASN A 221 -6.91 55.86 -38.36
N ARG A 222 -5.61 56.21 -38.15
CA ARG A 222 -4.87 57.50 -38.28
C ARG A 222 -5.15 58.51 -37.15
N ALA A 223 -4.04 59.00 -36.57
CA ALA A 223 -3.83 60.25 -35.81
C ALA A 223 -4.50 60.29 -34.41
N SER A 224 -3.86 60.72 -33.32
CA SER A 224 -2.59 61.42 -33.05
C SER A 224 -2.08 60.99 -31.68
#